data_AF-A0A2E8WES1-F1
#
_entry.id   AF-A0A2E8WES1-F1
#
_cell.length_a   1.000
_cell.length_b   1.000
_cell.length_c   1.000
_cell.angle_alpha   90.00
_cell.angle_beta   90.00
_cell.angle_gamma   90.00
#
_symmetry.space_group_name_H-M   'P 1'
#
loop_
_entity.id
_entity.type
_entity.pdbx_description
1 polymer ?
#
loop_
_entity_poly.entity_id
_entity_poly.type
_entity_poly.pdbx_seq_one_letter_code
_entity_poly.pdbx_strand_id
1 'polypeptide(L)' 'MEQVLNAADAVLSKGKVVTCAVVSVFDQDEGGEVGQASGLEWIRGSLETWARHGTIRIDSR' A
#
# COMPACT_ATOMS: atom_id res chain seq x y z
N MET A 1 -9.29 5.60 0.81
CA MET A 1 -8.31 4.52 1.04
C MET A 1 -7.59 4.62 2.40
N GLU A 2 -7.67 5.77 3.08
CA GLU A 2 -7.16 6.01 4.43
C GLU A 2 -7.27 4.82 5.42
N GLN A 3 -8.46 4.22 5.59
CA GLN A 3 -8.64 3.09 6.51
C GLN A 3 -7.70 1.92 6.23
N VAL A 4 -7.50 1.56 4.96
CA VAL A 4 -6.65 0.44 4.56
C VAL A 4 -5.18 0.78 4.75
N LEU A 5 -4.78 2.02 4.46
CA LEU A 5 -3.42 2.50 4.70
C LEU A 5 -3.08 2.51 6.19
N ASN A 6 -4.01 2.95 7.03
CA ASN A 6 -3.87 2.89 8.49
C ASN A 6 -3.73 1.44 8.99
N ALA A 7 -4.47 0.50 8.39
CA ALA A 7 -4.32 -0.92 8.71
C ALA A 7 -2.95 -1.46 8.29
N ALA A 8 -2.47 -1.12 7.09
CA ALA A 8 -1.14 -1.52 6.63
C ALA A 8 -0.03 -0.98 7.55
N ASP A 9 -0.12 0.28 7.97
CA ASP A 9 0.82 0.92 8.89
C ASP A 9 0.79 0.26 10.27
N ALA A 10 -0.39 -0.03 10.81
CA ALA A 10 -0.54 -0.73 12.09
C ALA A 10 0.00 -2.18 12.08
N VAL A 11 0.02 -2.84 10.92
CA VAL A 11 0.60 -4.18 10.76
C VAL A 11 2.12 -4.10 10.62
N LEU A 12 2.62 -3.28 9.69
CA LEU A 12 4.05 -3.14 9.43
C LEU A 12 4.82 -2.58 10.62
N SER A 13 4.25 -1.63 11.37
CA SER A 13 4.85 -1.09 12.61
C SER A 13 5.07 -2.13 13.71
N LYS A 14 4.39 -3.28 13.63
CA LYS A 14 4.56 -4.41 14.56
C LYS A 14 5.57 -5.46 14.04
N GLY A 15 6.34 -5.13 13.00
CA GLY A 15 7.28 -6.04 12.35
C GLY A 15 6.59 -7.18 11.60
N LYS A 16 5.30 -7.02 11.25
CA LYS A 16 4.54 -8.00 10.46
C LYS A 16 4.54 -7.62 8.99
N VAL A 17 4.17 -8.56 8.13
CA VAL A 17 4.18 -8.40 6.68
C VAL A 17 2.79 -8.02 6.17
N VAL A 18 2.74 -7.12 5.18
CA VAL A 18 1.55 -6.81 4.39
C VAL A 18 1.85 -7.15 2.93
N THR A 19 0.95 -7.87 2.27
CA THR A 19 1.01 -8.07 0.82
C THR A 19 0.06 -7.10 0.15
N CYS A 20 0.57 -6.33 -0.82
CA CYS A 20 -0.22 -5.37 -1.58
C CYS A 20 -0.38 -5.85 -3.01
N ALA A 21 -1.62 -5.93 -3.48
CA ALA A 21 -1.95 -6.25 -4.87
C ALA A 21 -2.95 -5.22 -5.40
N VAL A 22 -2.80 -4.86 -6.67
CA VAL A 22 -3.80 -4.13 -7.45
C VAL A 22 -4.20 -5.02 -8.61
N VAL A 23 -5.49 -5.29 -8.72
CA VAL A 23 -6.06 -5.95 -9.90
C VAL A 23 -6.69 -4.85 -10.74
N SER A 24 -6.08 -4.54 -11.88
CA SER A 24 -6.66 -3.60 -12.84
C SER A 24 -7.53 -4.39 -13.81
N VAL A 25 -8.83 -4.21 -13.66
CA VAL A 25 -9.80 -4.57 -14.70
C VAL A 25 -10.08 -3.26 -15.44
N PHE A 26 -9.75 -3.22 -16.72
CA PHE A 26 -10.01 -2.03 -17.53
C PHE A 26 -11.49 -2.00 -17.88
N ASP A 27 -12.23 -1.17 -17.15
CA ASP A 27 -13.64 -0.94 -17.38
C ASP A 27 -13.81 0.46 -18.01
N GLN A 28 -14.50 0.52 -19.16
CA GLN A 28 -14.78 1.79 -19.87
C GLN A 28 -15.97 2.54 -19.25
N ASP A 29 -16.63 1.92 -18.25
CA ASP A 29 -17.86 2.41 -17.64
C ASP A 29 -17.60 3.22 -16.33
N GLU A 30 -18.69 3.69 -15.73
CA GLU A 30 -18.71 4.41 -14.45
C GLU A 30 -18.05 3.58 -13.33
N GLY A 31 -16.82 3.95 -12.98
CA GLY A 31 -16.03 3.27 -11.96
C GLY A 31 -14.55 3.13 -12.33
N GLY A 32 -14.20 3.23 -13.61
CA GLY A 32 -12.82 3.11 -14.10
C GLY A 32 -11.86 4.14 -13.48
N GLU A 33 -12.26 5.42 -13.44
CA GLU A 33 -11.44 6.49 -12.85
C GLU A 33 -11.25 6.31 -11.34
N VAL A 34 -12.32 5.89 -10.62
CA VAL A 34 -12.26 5.63 -9.18
C VAL A 34 -11.37 4.42 -8.88
N GLY A 35 -11.48 3.36 -9.67
CA GLY A 35 -10.62 2.18 -9.58
C GLY A 35 -9.16 2.52 -9.83
N GLN A 36 -8.87 3.34 -10.85
CA GLN A 36 -7.51 3.80 -11.15
C GLN A 36 -6.96 4.67 -10.02
N ALA A 37 -7.72 5.66 -9.55
CA ALA A 37 -7.30 6.57 -8.49
C ALA A 37 -7.03 5.82 -7.18
N SER A 38 -7.94 4.92 -6.78
CA SER A 38 -7.80 4.12 -5.56
C SER A 38 -6.64 3.12 -5.65
N GLY A 39 -6.40 2.51 -6.81
CA GLY A 39 -5.25 1.64 -7.04
C GLY A 39 -3.92 2.39 -6.93
N LEU A 40 -3.84 3.60 -7.50
CA LEU A 40 -2.65 4.45 -7.40
C LEU A 40 -2.39 4.90 -5.96
N GLU A 41 -3.44 5.30 -5.24
CA GLU A 41 -3.36 5.67 -3.81
C GLU A 41 -2.88 4.48 -2.96
N TRP A 42 -3.39 3.27 -3.24
CA TRP A 42 -2.94 2.06 -2.57
C TRP A 42 -1.46 1.77 -2.81
N ILE A 43 -1.00 1.77 -4.08
CA ILE A 43 0.41 1.50 -4.41
C ILE A 43 1.34 2.50 -3.71
N ARG A 44 1.04 3.81 -3.83
CA ARG A 44 1.86 4.87 -3.22
C ARG A 44 1.92 4.72 -1.70
N GLY A 45 0.76 4.64 -1.05
CA GLY A 45 0.71 4.54 0.40
C GLY A 45 1.34 3.25 0.95
N SER A 46 1.25 2.13 0.21
CA SER A 46 1.92 0.87 0.55
C SER A 46 3.45 1.01 0.55
N LEU A 47 3.99 1.61 -0.52
CA LEU A 47 5.44 1.85 -0.67
C LEU A 47 5.96 2.82 0.40
N GLU A 48 5.21 3.88 0.70
CA GLU A 48 5.55 4.83 1.78
C GLU A 48 5.54 4.15 3.16
N THR A 49 4.55 3.29 3.41
CA THR A 49 4.46 2.53 4.66
C THR A 49 5.61 1.53 4.80
N TRP A 50 5.96 0.84 3.71
CA TRP A 50 7.13 -0.04 3.65
C TRP A 50 8.43 0.75 3.87
N ALA A 51 8.58 1.93 3.27
CA ALA A 51 9.75 2.76 3.48
C ALA A 51 9.93 3.14 4.97
N ARG A 52 8.85 3.43 5.68
CA ARG A 52 8.88 3.76 7.12
C ARG A 52 9.22 2.57 8.03
N HIS A 53 8.62 1.42 7.78
CA HIS A 53 8.63 0.30 8.74
C HIS A 53 9.36 -0.96 8.25
N GLY A 54 9.45 -1.14 6.93
CA GLY A 54 9.95 -2.35 6.29
C GLY A 54 11.43 -2.34 5.94
N THR A 55 12.11 -1.19 6.08
CA THR A 55 13.56 -1.11 5.93
C THR A 55 14.23 -1.27 7.29
N ILE A 56 14.65 -2.50 7.61
CA ILE A 56 15.60 -2.71 8.72
C ILE A 56 16.92 -2.08 8.27
N ARG A 57 17.36 -1.03 8.97
CA ARG A 57 18.74 -0.54 8.84
C ARG A 57 19.65 -1.62 9.41
N ILE A 58 20.23 -2.44 8.54
CA ILE A 58 21.29 -3.37 8.93
C ILE A 58 22.53 -2.52 9.14
N ASP A 59 22.77 -2.07 10.38
CA ASP A 59 24.08 -1.57 10.77
C ASP A 59 25.04 -2.76 10.77
N SER A 60 25.78 -2.90 9.68
CA SER A 60 26.91 -3.81 9.57
C SER A 60 27.98 -3.39 10.59
N ARG A 61 28.05 -4.12 11.71
CA ARG A 61 29.20 -4.14 12.62
C ARG A 61 30.34 -4.96 12.04
#